data_AF-A0A5D0VTA1-F1
#
_entry.id   AF-A0A5D0VTA1-F1
#
_cell.length_a   1.000
_cell.length_b   1.000
_cell.length_c   1.000
_cell.angle_alpha   90.00
_cell.angle_beta   90.00
_cell.angle_gamma   90.00
#
_symmetry.space_group_name_H-M   'P 1'
#
loop_
_entity.id
_entity.type
_entity.pdbx_description
1 polymer ?
#
loop_
_entity_poly.entity_id
_entity_poly.type
_entity_poly.pdbx_seq_one_letter_code
_entity_poly.pdbx_strand_id
1 'polypeptide(L)' 'MFLIGYGNPGRGDDGLGPAFSEGMAARSLPGLEVDTDYQLVAEHALAISGHDVVIF' A
#
# COMPACT_ATOMS: atom_id res chain seq x y z
N MET A 1 -11.49 -1.57 -3.10
CA MET A 1 -10.37 -2.47 -2.73
C MET A 1 -9.22 -1.59 -2.30
N PHE A 2 -8.54 -1.95 -1.21
CA PHE A 2 -7.41 -1.18 -0.68
C PHE A 2 -6.11 -1.95 -0.86
N LEU A 3 -5.08 -1.28 -1.36
CA LEU A 3 -3.71 -1.80 -1.47
C LEU A 3 -2.79 -0.91 -0.63
N ILE A 4 -2.07 -1.49 0.33
CA ILE A 4 -1.03 -0.77 1.07
C ILE A 4 0.32 -1.44 0.82
N GLY A 5 1.19 -0.76 0.08
CA GLY A 5 2.58 -1.20 -0.09
C GLY A 5 3.43 -0.66 1.06
N TYR A 6 4.24 -1.50 1.70
CA TYR A 6 5.13 -1.03 2.76
C TYR A 6 6.54 -1.61 2.67
N GLY A 7 7.49 -0.85 3.20
CA GLY A 7 8.90 -1.22 3.25
C GLY A 7 9.84 -0.04 3.05
N ASN A 8 11.15 -0.26 3.13
CA ASN A 8 12.17 0.80 3.04
C ASN A 8 12.88 0.79 1.67
N PRO A 9 12.65 1.79 0.80
CA PRO A 9 13.33 1.90 -0.50
C PRO A 9 14.86 1.93 -0.41
N GLY A 10 15.41 2.39 0.72
CA GLY A 10 16.86 2.42 0.98
C GLY A 10 17.46 1.09 1.41
N ARG A 11 16.66 0.03 1.61
CA ARG A 11 17.11 -1.31 2.04
C ARG A 11 16.99 -2.37 0.94
N GLY A 12 17.16 -1.97 -0.32
CA GLY A 12 17.14 -2.88 -1.46
C GLY A 12 15.75 -3.46 -1.69
N ASP A 13 15.64 -4.79 -1.66
CA ASP A 13 14.38 -5.49 -1.95
C ASP A 13 13.28 -5.24 -0.90
N ASP A 14 13.64 -4.71 0.29
CA ASP A 14 12.66 -4.16 1.25
C ASP A 14 11.84 -3.00 0.63
N GLY A 15 12.30 -2.39 -0.46
CA GLY A 15 11.59 -1.36 -1.22
C GLY A 15 10.54 -1.86 -2.21
N LEU A 16 10.34 -3.18 -2.35
CA LEU A 16 9.42 -3.73 -3.35
C LEU A 16 7.95 -3.35 -3.10
N GLY A 17 7.53 -3.23 -1.84
CA GLY A 17 6.17 -2.77 -1.48
C GLY A 17 5.89 -1.36 -2.04
N PRO A 18 6.67 -0.33 -1.66
CA PRO A 18 6.56 1.02 -2.21
C PRO A 18 6.67 1.09 -3.74
N ALA A 19 7.59 0.33 -4.35
CA ALA A 19 7.73 0.30 -5.80
C ALA A 19 6.47 -0.28 -6.50
N PHE A 20 5.87 -1.31 -5.91
CA PHE A 20 4.65 -1.91 -6.44
C PHE A 20 3.44 -0.97 -6.29
N SER A 21 3.24 -0.40 -5.11
CA SER A 21 2.12 0.52 -4.86
C SER A 21 2.20 1.77 -5.73
N GLU A 22 3.39 2.38 -5.89
CA GLU A 22 3.58 3.51 -6.80
C GLU A 22 3.21 3.15 -8.25
N GLY A 23 3.65 1.97 -8.72
CA GLY A 23 3.27 1.45 -10.03
C GLY A 23 1.77 1.20 -10.18
N MET A 24 1.08 0.77 -9.11
CA MET A 24 -0.37 0.54 -9.13
C MET A 24 -1.16 1.85 -9.10
N ALA A 25 -0.74 2.82 -8.29
CA ALA A 25 -1.33 4.16 -8.24
C ALA A 25 -1.27 4.85 -9.62
N ALA A 26 -0.13 4.73 -10.32
CA ALA A 26 0.06 5.28 -11.67
C ALA A 26 -0.90 4.72 -12.73
N ARG A 27 -1.47 3.53 -12.50
CA ARG A 27 -2.47 2.91 -13.41
C ARG A 27 -3.88 3.45 -13.21
N SER A 28 -4.15 4.14 -12.11
CA SER A 28 -5.45 4.76 -11.79
C SER A 28 -6.65 3.82 -12.00
N LEU A 29 -6.52 2.58 -11.51
CA LEU A 29 -7.55 1.57 -11.69
C LEU A 29 -8.83 1.96 -10.93
N PRO A 30 -10.00 1.97 -11.57
CA PRO A 30 -11.26 2.31 -10.90
C PRO A 30 -11.53 1.40 -9.70
N GLY A 31 -11.84 2.00 -8.54
CA GLY A 31 -12.18 1.27 -7.31
C GLY A 31 -11.00 0.67 -6.54
N LEU A 32 -9.76 0.95 -6.97
CA LEU A 32 -8.55 0.66 -6.22
C LEU A 32 -8.05 1.93 -5.51
N GLU A 33 -8.05 1.89 -4.18
CA GLU A 33 -7.36 2.86 -3.35
C GLU A 33 -5.97 2.30 -3.01
N VAL A 34 -4.94 3.16 -3.10
CA VAL A 34 -3.54 2.76 -2.90
C VAL A 34 -2.90 3.68 -1.87
N ASP A 35 -2.27 3.08 -0.86
CA ASP A 35 -1.45 3.76 0.14
C ASP A 35 -0.03 3.18 0.17
N THR A 36 0.91 3.93 0.75
CA THR A 36 2.31 3.53 0.86
C THR A 36 2.96 4.08 2.12
N ASP A 37 3.67 3.22 2.86
CA ASP A 37 4.36 3.62 4.08
C ASP A 37 5.67 2.85 4.30
N TYR A 38 6.52 3.31 5.22
CA TYR A 38 7.73 2.58 5.59
C TYR A 38 7.43 1.32 6.40
N GLN A 39 6.37 1.32 7.22
CA GLN A 39 5.98 0.21 8.09
C GLN A 39 4.45 0.21 8.28
N LEU A 40 3.88 -0.97 8.56
CA LEU A 40 2.50 -1.04 9.04
C LEU A 40 2.41 -0.62 10.51
N VAL A 41 1.58 0.39 10.77
CA VAL A 41 1.29 0.91 12.12
C VAL A 41 -0.20 0.79 12.45
N ALA A 42 -0.56 1.03 13.71
CA ALA A 42 -1.94 0.84 14.19
C ALA A 42 -2.93 1.82 13.55
N GLU A 43 -2.47 2.98 13.11
CA GLU A 43 -3.25 4.03 12.46
C GLU A 43 -3.88 3.55 11.14
N HIS A 44 -3.24 2.59 10.45
CA HIS A 44 -3.76 1.98 9.23
C HIS A 44 -5.01 1.13 9.47
N ALA A 45 -5.28 0.70 10.71
CA ALA A 45 -6.43 -0.13 11.03
C ALA A 45 -7.75 0.55 10.66
N LEU A 46 -7.83 1.88 10.76
CA LEU A 46 -9.02 2.63 10.38
C LEU A 46 -9.30 2.51 8.87
N ALA A 47 -8.29 2.76 8.04
CA ALA A 47 -8.40 2.61 6.58
C ALA A 47 -8.75 1.17 6.18
N ILE A 48 -8.06 0.19 6.78
CA ILE A 48 -8.30 -1.24 6.56
C ILE A 48 -9.75 -1.61 6.89
N SER A 49 -10.28 -1.14 8.02
CA SER A 49 -11.64 -1.48 8.46
C SER A 49 -12.74 -0.94 7.54
N GLY A 50 -12.43 0.07 6.71
CA GLY A 50 -13.37 0.66 5.76
C GLY A 50 -13.51 -0.11 4.44
N HIS A 51 -12.77 -1.20 4.25
CA HIS A 51 -12.67 -1.88 2.96
C HIS A 51 -12.99 -3.37 3.05
N ASP A 52 -13.76 -3.87 2.07
CA ASP A 52 -14.13 -5.30 2.00
C ASP A 52 -12.95 -6.22 1.65
N VAL A 53 -11.96 -5.68 0.91
CA VAL A 53 -10.75 -6.40 0.48
C VAL A 53 -9.55 -5.50 0.64
N VAL A 54 -8.54 -6.04 1.32
CA VAL A 54 -7.24 -5.39 1.55
C VAL A 54 -6.12 -6.29 1.06
N ILE A 55 -5.19 -5.68 0.31
CA ILE A 55 -3.94 -6.30 -0.15
C ILE A 55 -2.79 -5.59 0.57
N PHE A 56 -1.93 -6.39 1.19
CA PHE A 56 -0.71 -5.97 1.88
C PHE A 56 0.51 -6.37 1.06
#